data_AF-A0A963QYE3-F1
#
_entry.id   AF-A0A963QYE3-F1
#
_cell.length_a   1.000
_cell.length_b   1.000
_cell.length_c   1.000
_cell.angle_alpha   90.00
_cell.angle_beta   90.00
_cell.angle_gamma   90.00
#
_symmetry.space_group_name_H-M   'P 1'
#
loop_
_entity.id
_entity.type
_entity.pdbx_description
1 polymer ?
#
loop_
_entity_poly.entity_id
_entity_poly.type
_entity_poly.pdbx_seq_one_letter_code
_entity_poly.pdbx_strand_id
1 'polypeptide(L)' 'MTKKVDKVVLAYSGGLDTSVILRWLQDEYGCEVVTFTA' A
#
# COMPACT_ATOMS: atom_id res chain seq x y z
N MET A 1 16.50 -7.95 15.07
CA MET A 1 15.65 -8.56 14.03
C MET A 1 14.80 -7.46 13.42
N THR A 2 14.96 -7.21 12.13
CA THR A 2 14.22 -6.18 11.38
C THR A 2 12.78 -6.66 11.20
N LYS A 3 11.79 -5.89 11.66
CA LYS A 3 10.38 -6.25 11.49
C LYS A 3 10.04 -6.15 10.00
N LYS A 4 9.55 -7.26 9.42
CA LYS A 4 8.98 -7.26 8.07
C LYS A 4 7.59 -6.61 8.12
N VAL A 5 7.26 -5.81 7.11
CA VAL A 5 5.92 -5.23 6.97
C VAL A 5 5.05 -6.24 6.23
N ASP A 6 4.09 -6.84 6.94
CA ASP A 6 3.23 -7.88 6.35
C ASP A 6 1.92 -7.31 5.77
N LYS A 7 1.41 -6.21 6.33
CA LYS A 7 0.17 -5.56 5.90
C LYS A 7 0.21 -4.04 6.07
N VAL A 8 -0.34 -3.32 5.10
CA VAL A 8 -0.49 -1.85 5.09
C VAL A 8 -1.93 -1.47 4.78
N VAL A 9 -2.45 -0.45 5.47
CA VAL A 9 -3.70 0.21 5.11
C VAL A 9 -3.39 1.52 4.41
N LEU A 10 -3.86 1.67 3.17
CA LEU A 10 -3.62 2.85 2.33
C LEU A 10 -4.91 3.69 2.26
N ALA A 11 -4.84 4.95 2.70
CA ALA A 11 -5.88 5.92 2.37
C ALA A 11 -5.84 6.18 0.86
N TYR A 12 -6.89 5.77 0.15
CA TYR A 12 -6.91 5.70 -1.31
C TYR A 12 -8.03 6.59 -1.85
N SER A 13 -7.66 7.67 -2.56
CA SER A 13 -8.60 8.60 -3.16
C SER A 13 -9.05 8.20 -4.57
N GLY A 14 -8.40 7.21 -5.19
CA GLY A 14 -8.61 6.86 -6.60
C GLY A 14 -7.82 7.72 -7.58
N GLY A 15 -7.03 8.69 -7.10
CA GLY A 15 -6.14 9.49 -7.93
C GLY A 15 -4.95 8.68 -8.47
N LEU A 16 -4.30 9.24 -9.49
CA LEU A 16 -3.10 8.65 -10.11
C LEU A 16 -2.01 8.39 -9.06
N ASP A 17 -1.74 9.36 -8.19
CA ASP A 17 -0.70 9.24 -7.17
C ASP A 17 -0.98 8.07 -6.21
N THR A 18 -2.21 7.96 -5.72
CA THR A 18 -2.60 6.86 -4.81
C THR A 18 -2.62 5.50 -5.51
N SER A 19 -2.87 5.47 -6.82
CA SER A 19 -2.82 4.26 -7.65
C SER A 19 -1.39 3.77 -7.84
N VAL A 20 -0.45 4.69 -8.06
CA VAL A 20 0.98 4.38 -8.19
C VAL A 20 1.54 3.90 -6.85
N ILE A 21 1.20 4.57 -5.74
CA ILE A 21 1.63 4.17 -4.39
C ILE A 21 1.15 2.76 -4.03
N LEU A 22 -0.10 2.42 -4.35
CA LEU A 22 -0.64 1.08 -4.13
C LEU A 22 0.23 0.01 -4.78
N ARG A 23 0.60 0.21 -6.05
CA ARG A 23 1.44 -0.75 -6.78
C ARG A 23 2.85 -0.82 -6.22
N TRP A 24 3.43 0.34 -5.92
CA TRP A 24 4.78 0.42 -5.35
C TRP A 24 4.89 -0.30 -4.00
N LEU A 25 3.90 -0.17 -3.11
CA LEU A 25 3.88 -0.88 -1.83
C LEU A 25 3.83 -2.40 -2.00
N GLN A 26 3.15 -2.90 -3.02
CA GLN A 26 3.11 -4.33 -3.33
C GLN A 26 4.45 -4.83 -3.88
N ASP A 27 5.08 -4.07 -4.78
CA ASP A 27 6.32 -4.49 -5.44
C ASP A 27 7.55 -4.36 -4.52
N GLU A 28 7.66 -3.28 -3.75
CA GLU A 28 8.82 -3.00 -2.88
C GLU A 28 8.78 -3.80 -1.57
N TYR A 29 7.60 -3.92 -0.95
CA TYR A 29 7.47 -4.56 0.36
C TYR A 29 6.90 -5.98 0.29
N GLY A 30 6.34 -6.40 -0.85
CA GLY A 30 5.71 -7.72 -0.98
C GLY A 30 4.59 -7.94 0.05
N CYS A 31 3.94 -6.86 0.49
CA CYS A 31 3.01 -6.85 1.60
C CYS A 31 1.55 -6.74 1.12
N GLU A 32 0.63 -7.19 1.94
CA GLU A 32 -0.80 -7.02 1.66
C GLU A 32 -1.19 -5.55 1.83
N VAL A 33 -1.79 -4.94 0.81
CA VAL A 33 -2.25 -3.55 0.88
C VAL A 33 -3.78 -3.53 0.85
N VAL A 34 -4.39 -2.99 1.91
CA VAL A 34 -5.84 -2.78 2.02
C VAL A 34 -6.12 -1.31 1.81
N THR A 35 -6.97 -0.96 0.85
CA THR A 35 -7.36 0.43 0.62
C THR A 35 -8.53 0.83 1.50
N PHE A 36 -8.48 2.04 2.02
CA PHE A 36 -9.60 2.71 2.67
C PHE A 36 -9.95 3.96 1.87
N THR A 37 -11.22 4.06 1.46
CA THR A 37 -11.79 5.20 0.74
C THR A 37 -12.99 5.69 1.52
N ALA A 38 -13.10 7.00 1.72
CA ALA A 38 -14.21 7.67 2.39
C ALA A 38 -15.13 8.36 1.38
#